data_AF-A0A7L5BPJ2-F1
#
_entry.id   AF-A0A7L5BPJ2-F1
#
_cell.length_a   1.000
_cell.length_b   1.000
_cell.length_c   1.000
_cell.angle_alpha   90.00
_cell.angle_beta   90.00
_cell.angle_gamma   90.00
#
_symmetry.space_group_name_H-M   'P 1'
#
loop_
_entity.id
_entity.type
_entity.pdbx_description
1 polymer ?
#
loop_
_entity_poly.entity_id
_entity_poly.type
_entity_poly.pdbx_seq_one_letter_code
_entity_poly.pdbx_strand_id
1 'polypeptide(L)'
;MTVPLSNGVKVTTIPDLWGRNVGGLIEVKNVEALSNSNQLRAQIREALKTRQPLNLVLSPRTRTVSQKLVDDIKKQAARFMSTTPQPMI
;
A
#
# COMPACT_ATOMS: atom_id res chain seq x y z
N MET A 1 -10.88 5.67 6.98
CA MET A 1 -9.85 5.61 8.06
C MET A 1 -9.03 6.90 8.07
N THR A 2 -8.47 7.29 9.21
CA THR A 2 -7.56 8.44 9.32
C THR A 2 -6.18 7.98 9.73
N VAL A 3 -5.18 8.29 8.91
CA VAL A 3 -3.80 7.83 9.06
C VAL A 3 -2.89 9.05 9.19
N PRO A 4 -2.15 9.20 10.30
CA PRO A 4 -1.08 10.19 10.35
C PRO A 4 0.02 9.77 9.37
N LEU A 5 0.73 10.71 8.75
CA LEU A 5 1.94 10.47 7.96
C LEU A 5 3.17 10.90 8.77
N SER A 6 4.38 10.51 8.32
CA SER A 6 5.64 10.82 9.03
C SER A 6 5.95 12.33 9.09
N ASN A 7 5.40 13.11 8.17
CA ASN A 7 5.53 14.57 8.11
C ASN A 7 4.46 15.31 8.95
N GLY A 8 3.73 14.61 9.83
CA GLY A 8 2.71 15.20 10.71
C GLY A 8 1.34 15.41 10.04
N VAL A 9 1.21 15.26 8.73
CA VAL A 9 -0.08 15.37 8.01
C VAL A 9 -1.01 14.24 8.43
N LYS A 10 -2.28 14.55 8.73
CA LYS A 10 -3.33 13.54 8.91
C LYS A 10 -4.12 13.39 7.61
N VAL A 11 -4.23 12.16 7.13
CA VAL A 11 -4.92 11.85 5.87
C VAL A 11 -6.13 10.97 6.17
N THR A 12 -7.31 11.43 5.77
CA THR A 12 -8.51 10.59 5.75
C THR A 12 -8.62 9.95 4.37
N THR A 13 -8.71 8.62 4.35
CA THR A 13 -8.78 7.82 3.12
C THR A 13 -9.67 6.60 3.32
N ILE A 14 -10.20 6.06 2.23
CA ILE A 14 -11.01 4.83 2.20
C ILE A 14 -10.41 3.98 1.07
N PRO A 15 -9.93 2.75 1.35
CA PRO A 15 -9.54 1.81 0.31
C PRO A 15 -10.76 1.37 -0.50
N ASP A 16 -10.59 1.06 -1.78
CA ASP A 16 -11.69 0.57 -2.62
C ASP A 16 -12.29 -0.72 -2.06
N LEU A 17 -11.43 -1.66 -1.63
CA LEU A 17 -11.84 -2.86 -0.90
C LEU A 17 -10.90 -3.10 0.29
N TRP A 18 -11.46 -3.63 1.37
CA TRP A 18 -10.69 -3.93 2.57
C TRP A 18 -11.27 -5.11 3.35
N GLY A 19 -10.43 -6.08 3.68
CA GLY A 19 -10.74 -7.15 4.62
C GLY A 19 -10.07 -8.47 4.26
N ARG A 20 -10.20 -9.46 5.15
CA ARG A 20 -9.62 -10.80 4.92
C ARG A 20 -10.25 -11.51 3.73
N ASN A 21 -11.55 -11.33 3.51
CA ASN A 21 -12.29 -11.97 2.42
C ASN A 21 -11.88 -11.46 1.02
N VAL A 22 -11.23 -10.29 0.94
CA VAL A 22 -10.69 -9.71 -0.29
C VAL A 22 -9.16 -9.75 -0.32
N GLY A 23 -8.53 -10.49 0.60
CA GLY A 23 -7.09 -10.67 0.62
C GLY A 23 -6.30 -9.42 1.02
N GLY A 24 -6.85 -8.50 1.83
CA GLY A 24 -6.13 -7.35 2.39
C GLY A 24 -6.74 -5.99 2.03
N LEU A 25 -5.89 -5.00 1.75
CA LEU A 25 -6.30 -3.70 1.20
C LEU A 25 -6.14 -3.74 -0.33
N ILE A 26 -7.17 -3.37 -1.06
CA ILE A 26 -7.11 -3.22 -2.53
C ILE A 26 -7.35 -1.76 -2.88
N GLU A 27 -6.53 -1.27 -3.82
CA GLU A 27 -6.67 0.05 -4.43
C GLU A 27 -6.61 -0.08 -5.94
N VAL A 28 -7.59 0.49 -6.64
CA VAL A 28 -7.72 0.44 -8.10
C VAL A 28 -7.54 1.84 -8.68
N LYS A 29 -6.64 1.99 -9.65
CA LYS A 29 -6.36 3.30 -10.29
C LYS A 29 -6.53 3.24 -11.80
N ASN A 30 -7.32 4.20 -12.31
CA ASN A 30 -7.57 4.42 -13.73
C ASN A 30 -7.03 5.80 -14.17
N VAL A 31 -5.71 5.94 -14.20
CA VAL A 31 -5.01 7.21 -14.50
C VAL A 31 -3.84 6.98 -15.44
N GLU A 32 -3.40 8.00 -16.18
CA GLU A 32 -2.26 7.87 -17.11
C GLU A 32 -0.90 7.90 -16.40
N ALA A 33 -0.82 8.69 -15.33
CA ALA A 33 0.37 8.81 -14.48
C ALA A 33 -0.05 8.70 -13.01
N LEU A 34 0.57 7.74 -12.31
CA LEU A 34 0.31 7.52 -10.88
C LEU A 34 1.42 8.10 -10.02
N SER A 35 1.07 9.06 -9.17
CA SER A 35 1.99 9.71 -8.23
C SER A 35 1.90 9.10 -6.83
N ASN A 36 2.94 9.32 -6.02
CA ASN A 36 2.96 8.92 -4.60
C ASN A 36 2.08 9.85 -3.73
N SER A 37 0.77 9.78 -3.93
CA SER A 37 -0.20 10.64 -3.27
C SER A 37 -0.20 10.44 -1.74
N ASN A 38 -0.74 11.42 -1.01
CA ASN A 38 -0.94 11.30 0.43
C ASN A 38 -1.89 10.12 0.78
N GLN A 39 -2.89 9.87 -0.05
CA GLN A 39 -3.83 8.76 0.13
C GLN A 39 -3.14 7.40 -0.01
N LEU A 40 -2.30 7.21 -1.04
CA LEU A 40 -1.55 5.96 -1.23
C LEU A 40 -0.56 5.72 -0.09
N ARG A 41 0.15 6.77 0.34
CA ARG A 41 1.04 6.68 1.52
C ARG A 41 0.28 6.30 2.79
N ALA A 42 -0.93 6.83 2.98
CA ALA A 42 -1.78 6.49 4.10
C ALA A 42 -2.21 5.01 4.06
N GLN A 43 -2.63 4.51 2.89
CA GLN A 43 -3.02 3.10 2.71
C GLN A 43 -1.84 2.14 2.89
N ILE A 44 -0.66 2.45 2.36
CA ILE A 44 0.58 1.69 2.59
C ILE A 44 0.89 1.62 4.09
N ARG A 45 0.78 2.75 4.80
CA ARG A 45 1.01 2.79 6.25
C ARG A 45 -0.01 1.96 7.03
N GLU A 46 -1.29 2.00 6.67
CA GLU A 46 -2.29 1.18 7.35
C GLU A 46 -2.09 -0.32 7.06
N ALA A 47 -1.76 -0.69 5.82
CA ALA A 47 -1.46 -2.08 5.45
C ALA A 47 -0.28 -2.64 6.28
N LEU A 48 0.79 -1.84 6.47
CA LEU A 48 1.89 -2.18 7.37
C LEU A 48 1.44 -2.35 8.83
N LYS A 49 0.67 -1.39 9.35
CA LYS A 49 0.20 -1.37 10.73
C LYS A 49 -0.71 -2.57 11.04
N THR A 50 -1.58 -2.93 10.11
CA THR A 50 -2.57 -4.01 10.25
C THR A 50 -2.04 -5.37 9.82
N ARG A 51 -0.79 -5.43 9.32
CA ARG A 51 -0.16 -6.63 8.74
C ARG A 51 -1.02 -7.26 7.64
N GLN A 52 -1.60 -6.42 6.79
CA GLN A 52 -2.35 -6.85 5.62
C GLN A 52 -1.57 -6.47 4.36
N PRO A 53 -1.60 -7.31 3.30
CA PRO A 53 -1.01 -6.93 2.03
C PRO A 53 -1.79 -5.75 1.42
N LEU A 54 -1.09 -4.93 0.65
CA LEU A 54 -1.68 -3.90 -0.21
C LEU A 54 -1.58 -4.36 -1.66
N ASN A 55 -2.72 -4.49 -2.32
CA ASN A 55 -2.83 -4.87 -3.72
C ASN A 55 -3.18 -3.63 -4.54
N LEU A 56 -2.24 -3.17 -5.38
CA LEU A 56 -2.45 -2.04 -6.28
C LEU A 56 -2.78 -2.56 -7.68
N VAL A 57 -4.00 -2.32 -8.14
CA VAL A 57 -4.49 -2.72 -9.46
C VAL A 57 -4.52 -1.51 -10.38
N LEU A 58 -3.80 -1.59 -11.49
CA LEU A 58 -3.64 -0.49 -12.44
C LEU A 58 -4.35 -0.80 -13.74
N SER A 59 -5.02 0.21 -14.30
CA SER A 59 -5.57 0.14 -15.65
C SER A 59 -4.47 0.00 -16.72
N PRO A 60 -4.75 -0.62 -17.88
CA PRO A 60 -3.80 -0.67 -19.00
C PRO A 60 -3.37 0.71 -19.54
N ARG A 61 -4.16 1.76 -19.29
CA ARG A 61 -3.80 3.14 -19.67
C ARG A 61 -2.74 3.78 -18.77
N THR A 62 -2.39 3.15 -17.64
CA THR A 62 -1.36 3.67 -16.74
C THR A 62 0.00 3.49 -17.38
N ARG A 63 0.58 4.59 -17.88
CA ARG A 63 1.87 4.57 -18.59
C ARG A 63 3.05 4.77 -17.64
N THR A 64 2.83 5.50 -16.56
CA THR A 64 3.90 5.85 -15.62
C THR A 64 3.44 5.69 -14.19
N VAL A 65 4.35 5.18 -13.35
CA VAL A 65 4.18 5.06 -11.91
C VAL A 65 5.40 5.71 -11.27
N SER A 66 5.21 6.62 -10.32
CA SER A 66 6.33 7.30 -9.68
C SER A 66 7.25 6.28 -8.99
N GLN A 67 8.56 6.40 -9.21
CA GLN A 67 9.55 5.48 -8.63
C GLN A 67 9.43 5.39 -7.11
N LYS A 68 9.18 6.53 -6.44
CA LYS A 68 8.99 6.57 -5.00
C LYS A 68 7.82 5.70 -4.52
N LEU A 69 6.71 5.65 -5.25
CA LEU A 69 5.58 4.79 -4.91
C LEU A 69 5.98 3.30 -5.02
N VAL A 70 6.71 2.93 -6.07
CA VAL A 70 7.24 1.58 -6.26
C VAL A 70 8.18 1.20 -5.11
N ASP A 71 9.08 2.09 -4.72
CA ASP A 71 10.03 1.86 -3.63
C ASP A 71 9.32 1.68 -2.28
N ASP A 72 8.30 2.50 -2.00
CA ASP A 72 7.50 2.41 -0.77
C ASP A 72 6.74 1.06 -0.72
N ILE A 73 6.17 0.59 -1.84
CA ILE A 73 5.49 -0.73 -1.95
C ILE A 73 6.50 -1.88 -1.80
N LYS A 74 7.66 -1.81 -2.46
CA LYS A 74 8.71 -2.84 -2.32
C LYS A 74 9.23 -2.95 -0.90
N LYS A 75 9.45 -1.82 -0.23
CA LYS A 75 9.85 -1.78 1.19
C LYS A 75 8.80 -2.41 2.09
N GLN A 76 7.51 -2.20 1.80
CA GLN A 76 6.43 -2.89 2.48
C GLN A 76 6.52 -4.41 2.25
N ALA A 77 6.59 -4.85 0.99
CA ALA A 77 6.65 -6.28 0.66
C ALA A 77 7.86 -6.99 1.32
N ALA A 78 9.04 -6.36 1.31
CA ALA A 78 10.23 -6.88 1.98
C ALA A 78 10.03 -7.07 3.49
N ARG A 79 9.31 -6.15 4.15
CA ARG A 79 8.95 -6.26 5.58
C ARG A 79 7.99 -7.41 5.88
N PHE A 80 7.14 -7.78 4.92
CA PHE A 80 6.28 -8.97 5.03
C PHE A 80 7.05 -10.27 4.80
N MET A 81 8.06 -10.26 3.91
CA MET A 81 8.91 -11.43 3.66
C MET A 81 9.93 -11.67 4.78
N SER A 82 10.35 -10.64 5.52
CA SER A 82 11.36 -10.75 6.58
C SER A 82 10.85 -11.34 7.91
N THR A 83 9.59 -11.79 8.01
CA THR A 83 8.98 -12.22 9.29
C THR A 83 8.81 -13.73 9.47
N THR A 84 9.63 -14.57 8.83
CA THR A 84 9.64 -16.02 9.14
C THR A 84 11.06 -16.59 9.24
N PRO A 85 11.73 -16.54 10.41
CA PRO A 85 12.68 -17.58 10.77
C PRO A 85 11.86 -18.83 11.13
N GLN A 86 11.95 -19.89 10.32
CA GLN A 86 11.49 -21.20 10.77
C GLN A 86 12.44 -21.66 11.89
N PRO A 87 11.93 -22.14 13.05
CA PRO A 87 12.80 -22.84 13.98
C PRO A 87 13.34 -24.09 13.27
N MET A 88 14.67 -24.21 13.18
CA MET A 88 15.28 -25.50 12.87
C MET A 88 15.04 -26.38 14.09
N ILE A 89 14.17 -27.38 13.91
CA ILE A 89 13.99 -28.51 14.84
C ILE A 89 15.14 -29.48 14.65
#